data_AF-A0A6G9JSR8-F1
#
_entry.id   AF-A0A6G9JSR8-F1
#
_cell.length_a   1.000
_cell.length_b   1.000
_cell.length_c   1.000
_cell.angle_alpha   90.00
_cell.angle_beta   90.00
_cell.angle_gamma   90.00
#
_symmetry.space_group_name_H-M   'P 1'
#
loop_
_entity.id
_entity.type
_entity.pdbx_description
1 polymer ?
#
loop_
_entity_poly.entity_id
_entity_poly.type
_entity_poly.pdbx_seq_one_letter_code
_entity_poly.pdbx_strand_id
1 'polypeptide(L)' 'MKKIIKQIKFSYYNIVLGGLFGILRSILLVFLFLFIFSYFDQNGYNYYINHSMIISIILKYKQYFLLLLNVF' A
#
# COMPACT_ATOMS: atom_id res chain seq x y z
N MET A 1 38.41 -3.48 -8.42
CA MET A 1 37.21 -4.32 -8.67
C MET A 1 36.24 -4.41 -7.47
N LYS A 2 36.65 -4.82 -6.26
CA LYS A 2 35.73 -4.97 -5.09
C LYS A 2 34.85 -3.76 -4.78
N LYS A 3 35.38 -2.53 -4.92
CA LYS A 3 34.64 -1.27 -4.66
C LYS A 3 33.47 -1.05 -5.64
N ILE A 4 33.65 -1.39 -6.91
CA ILE A 4 32.64 -1.27 -7.98
C ILE A 4 31.49 -2.27 -7.77
N ILE A 5 31.82 -3.52 -7.43
CA ILE A 5 30.83 -4.56 -7.12
C ILE A 5 29.95 -4.15 -5.92
N LYS A 6 30.54 -3.51 -4.91
CA LYS A 6 29.79 -3.02 -3.74
C LYS A 6 28.82 -1.90 -4.12
N GLN A 7 29.23 -0.96 -4.98
CA GLN A 7 28.36 0.11 -5.48
C GLN A 7 27.18 -0.42 -6.30
N ILE A 8 27.41 -1.39 -7.19
CA ILE A 8 26.36 -2.00 -8.00
C ILE A 8 25.32 -2.69 -7.10
N LYS A 9 25.77 -3.46 -6.10
CA LYS A 9 24.86 -4.07 -5.12
C LYS A 9 24.06 -3.02 -4.35
N PHE A 10 24.70 -1.93 -3.91
CA PHE A 10 24.04 -0.85 -3.19
C PHE A 10 22.99 -0.12 -4.05
N SER A 11 23.29 0.09 -5.33
CA SER A 11 22.33 0.65 -6.29
C SER A 11 21.12 -0.26 -6.46
N TYR A 12 21.31 -1.57 -6.56
CA TYR A 12 20.23 -2.54 -6.62
C TYR A 12 19.36 -2.50 -5.35
N TYR A 13 19.98 -2.48 -4.16
CA TYR A 13 19.25 -2.31 -2.91
C TYR A 13 18.45 -1.00 -2.86
N ASN A 14 19.00 0.11 -3.34
CA ASN A 14 18.29 1.38 -3.40
C ASN A 14 17.10 1.34 -4.36
N ILE A 15 17.20 0.65 -5.49
CA ILE A 15 16.08 0.48 -6.43
C ILE A 15 14.97 -0.35 -5.77
N VAL A 16 15.33 -1.45 -5.11
CA VAL A 16 14.37 -2.29 -4.38
C VAL A 16 13.69 -1.51 -3.26
N LEU A 17 14.45 -0.77 -2.45
CA LEU A 17 13.91 0.06 -1.39
C LEU A 17 13.01 1.16 -1.94
N GLY A 18 13.43 1.84 -3.01
CA GLY A 18 12.62 2.86 -3.69
C GLY A 18 11.29 2.29 -4.20
N GLY A 19 11.31 1.11 -4.80
CA GLY A 19 10.11 0.39 -5.23
C GLY A 19 9.18 0.05 -4.06
N LEU A 20 9.74 -0.47 -2.95
CA LEU A 20 8.98 -0.77 -1.74
C LEU A 20 8.31 0.48 -1.14
N PHE A 21 9.05 1.58 -1.02
CA PHE A 21 8.49 2.85 -0.56
C PHE A 21 7.42 3.41 -1.51
N GLY A 22 7.61 3.23 -2.82
CA GLY A 22 6.61 3.60 -3.82
C GLY A 22 5.30 2.83 -3.65
N ILE A 23 5.38 1.51 -3.45
CA ILE A 23 4.22 0.64 -3.20
C ILE A 23 3.53 1.02 -1.88
N LEU A 24 4.29 1.24 -0.81
CA LEU A 24 3.72 1.68 0.47
C LEU A 24 2.97 3.01 0.34
N ARG A 25 3.57 3.97 -0.38
CA ARG A 25 2.96 5.29 -0.59
C ARG A 25 1.68 5.21 -1.43
N SER A 26 1.65 4.37 -2.47
CA SER A 26 0.45 4.20 -3.30
C SER A 26 -0.69 3.54 -2.53
N ILE A 27 -0.39 2.52 -1.71
CA ILE A 27 -1.38 1.89 -0.83
C ILE A 27 -1.97 2.90 0.16
N LEU A 28 -1.12 3.74 0.79
CA LEU A 28 -1.59 4.80 1.68
C LEU A 28 -2.53 5.79 0.97
N LEU A 29 -2.20 6.20 -0.25
CA LEU A 29 -3.05 7.09 -1.04
C LEU A 29 -4.41 6.45 -1.36
N VAL A 30 -4.43 5.18 -1.73
CA VAL A 30 -5.69 4.44 -2.00
C VAL A 30 -6.58 4.42 -0.76
N PHE A 31 -6.03 4.17 0.42
CA PHE A 31 -6.80 4.23 1.67
C PHE A 31 -7.33 5.63 1.96
N LEU A 32 -6.53 6.67 1.71
CA LEU A 32 -6.95 8.06 1.92
C LEU A 32 -8.10 8.45 0.98
N PHE A 33 -8.03 8.07 -0.30
CA PHE A 33 -9.12 8.29 -1.24
C PHE A 33 -10.39 7.51 -0.87
N LEU A 34 -10.27 6.25 -0.45
CA LEU A 34 -11.41 5.47 0.02
C LEU A 34 -12.07 6.10 1.26
N PHE A 35 -11.27 6.65 2.17
CA PHE A 35 -11.76 7.35 3.36
C PHE A 35 -12.54 8.62 2.99
N ILE A 36 -11.98 9.44 2.10
CA ILE A 36 -12.65 10.63 1.58
C ILE A 36 -13.96 10.23 0.88
N PHE A 37 -13.91 9.24 -0.01
CA PHE A 37 -15.08 8.81 -0.78
C PHE A 37 -16.20 8.28 0.14
N SER A 38 -15.84 7.51 1.17
CA SER A 38 -16.79 7.04 2.19
C SER A 38 -17.47 8.18 2.95
N TYR A 39 -16.81 9.33 3.10
CA TYR A 39 -17.38 10.48 3.80
C TYR A 39 -18.38 11.25 2.93
N PHE A 40 -18.10 11.38 1.63
CA PHE A 40 -18.93 12.15 0.71
C PHE A 40 -20.13 11.38 0.14
N ASP A 41 -19.97 10.09 -0.17
CA ASP A 41 -21.03 9.26 -0.75
C ASP A 41 -20.94 7.82 -0.23
N GLN A 42 -21.68 7.57 0.84
CA GLN A 42 -21.69 6.28 1.51
C GLN A 42 -22.34 5.17 0.67
N ASN A 43 -23.31 5.51 -0.17
CA ASN A 43 -23.99 4.54 -1.05
C ASN A 43 -23.10 4.16 -2.24
N GLY A 44 -22.49 5.15 -2.89
CA GLY A 44 -21.50 4.93 -3.94
C GLY A 44 -20.27 4.17 -3.42
N TYR A 45 -19.81 4.49 -2.21
CA TYR A 45 -18.75 3.75 -1.53
C TYR A 45 -19.11 2.27 -1.34
N ASN A 46 -20.27 1.98 -0.76
CA ASN A 46 -20.70 0.59 -0.54
C ASN A 46 -20.84 -0.20 -1.85
N TYR A 47 -21.38 0.44 -2.89
CA TYR A 47 -21.45 -0.16 -4.22
C TYR A 47 -20.05 -0.48 -4.77
N TYR A 48 -19.13 0.47 -4.67
CA TYR A 48 -17.76 0.35 -5.16
C TYR A 48 -16.96 -0.73 -4.40
N ILE A 49 -17.07 -0.79 -3.07
CA ILE A 49 -16.46 -1.83 -2.25
C ILE A 49 -16.97 -3.22 -2.63
N ASN A 50 -18.28 -3.36 -2.83
CA ASN A 50 -18.90 -4.66 -3.10
C ASN A 50 -18.64 -5.18 -4.51
N HIS A 51 -18.42 -4.29 -5.49
CA HIS A 51 -18.18 -4.67 -6.88
C HIS A 51 -16.68 -4.68 -7.28
N SER A 52 -15.80 -4.09 -6.47
CA SER A 52 -14.36 -4.04 -6.79
C SER A 52 -13.58 -5.17 -6.16
N MET A 53 -13.17 -6.13 -6.98
CA MET A 53 -12.35 -7.27 -6.57
C MET A 53 -11.02 -6.84 -5.94
N ILE A 54 -10.34 -5.86 -6.53
CA ILE A 54 -9.04 -5.36 -6.05
C ILE A 54 -9.17 -4.75 -4.65
N ILE A 55 -10.24 -3.99 -4.41
CA ILE A 55 -10.43 -3.32 -3.12
C ILE A 55 -10.86 -4.31 -2.05
N SER A 56 -11.65 -5.32 -2.39
CA SER A 56 -11.98 -6.41 -1.46
C SER A 56 -10.72 -7.11 -0.94
N ILE A 57 -9.70 -7.30 -1.80
CA ILE A 57 -8.40 -7.86 -1.42
C ILE A 57 -7.68 -6.89 -0.48
N ILE A 58 -7.57 -5.60 -0.84
CA ILE A 58 -6.91 -4.57 -0.02
C ILE A 58 -7.56 -4.43 1.37
N LEU A 59 -8.89 -4.48 1.46
CA LEU A 59 -9.63 -4.39 2.71
C LEU A 59 -9.45 -5.63 3.61
N LYS A 60 -9.25 -6.83 3.04
CA LYS A 60 -8.83 -7.99 3.84
C LYS A 60 -7.46 -7.74 4.46
N TYR A 61 -6.50 -7.23 3.69
CA TYR A 61 -5.17 -6.88 4.20
C TYR A 61 -5.19 -5.74 5.23
N LYS A 62 -6.12 -4.78 5.12
CA LYS A 62 -6.34 -3.74 6.15
C LYS A 62 -6.57 -4.34 7.53
N GLN A 63 -7.37 -5.41 7.64
CA GLN A 63 -7.69 -6.02 8.93
C GLN A 63 -6.45 -6.64 9.58
N TYR A 64 -5.59 -7.29 8.79
CA TYR A 64 -4.30 -7.81 9.27
C TYR A 64 -3.32 -6.71 9.65
N PHE A 65 -3.28 -5.62 8.89
CA PHE A 65 -2.43 -4.47 9.20
C PHE A 65 -2.86 -3.76 10.50
N LEU A 66 -4.17 -3.56 10.71
CA LEU A 66 -4.73 -3.01 11.95
C LEU A 66 -4.47 -3.93 13.16
N LEU A 67 -4.60 -5.24 12.99
CA LEU A 67 -4.25 -6.22 14.02
C LEU A 67 -2.78 -6.13 14.40
N LEU A 68 -1.88 -6.03 13.41
CA LEU A 68 -0.45 -5.89 13.65
C LEU A 68 -0.11 -4.58 14.37
N LEU A 69 -0.78 -3.47 14.03
CA LEU A 69 -0.62 -2.18 14.69
C LEU A 69 -1.13 -2.15 16.14
N ASN A 70 -2.20 -2.89 16.45
CA ASN A 70 -2.74 -3.02 17.81
C ASN A 70 -1.89 -3.93 18.73
N VAL A 71 -0.98 -4.74 18.17
CA VAL A 71 -0.10 -5.65 18.91
C VAL A 71 1.22 -4.96 19.31
N PHE A 72 1.57 -3.85 18.68
CA PHE A 72 2.68 -2.96 19.07
C PHE A 72 2.18 -1.84 19.99
#